data_AF-D3S7F4-F1
#
_entry.id   AF-D3S7F4-F1
#
_cell.length_a   1.000
_cell.length_b   1.000
_cell.length_c   1.000
_cell.angle_alpha   90.00
_cell.angle_beta   90.00
_cell.angle_gamma   90.00
#
_symmetry.space_group_name_H-M   'P 1'
#
loop_
_entity.id
_entity.type
_entity.pdbx_description
1 polymer ?
#
loop_
_entity_poly.entity_id
_entity_poly.type
_entity_poly.pdbx_seq_one_letter_code
_entity_poly.pdbx_strand_id
1 'polypeptide(L)'
;MISKLKLKTFKIEKRYSANTAFVIFKILKIYDSKIDVIDYITLHRVFAEIHEELIETTYRHFFGYLYQSLISYKRRNYYKLQYQINSAIYDMEIMGVKILYSRLYDYYEYLDDSLSNNFFERIDDMIECDKLVLKNKKLKYLWNLALYNLCTANKILNLYIQTNRGIYRQKSINLCKKISAILSDFINKHNIEYFYKYPSLLTYILYNLESNKQFVSRNHSIQSAILRIRDYLPTLFSKAKFKHLCWMCINLYDLDKELFNQAFRLFLEKLLESEQKRIEIPKQELPQVVLVLAYYLSDKYNGKLNFDFPIEFEKIDFENVYNILFPKYQQEFYKINVSDEDLRRLQNMDDSEIRKSLSKIIKMSDKIPEYVKQKLDTESEKPHTSAEISDFEIEIKINNKSLYVCFPIKSGREIRSRTVSENYIYQITKPFIHYKDCAVIFLTAKKCSLNLRNAINKYKERFSLPIDVLEAENLAKLFKIYGVL
;
A
#
# COMPACT_ATOMS: atom_id res chain seq x y z
N MET A 1 -2.00 -20.80 -13.42
CA MET A 1 -2.05 -21.23 -12.01
C MET A 1 -2.31 -20.08 -11.04
N ILE A 2 -1.79 -18.86 -11.28
CA ILE A 2 -2.10 -17.65 -10.48
C ILE A 2 -3.44 -17.00 -10.86
N SER A 3 -3.88 -17.17 -12.11
CA SER A 3 -5.08 -16.52 -12.72
C SER A 3 -6.44 -16.99 -12.18
N LYS A 4 -6.51 -17.69 -11.05
CA LYS A 4 -7.78 -18.18 -10.46
C LYS A 4 -7.96 -17.83 -8.98
N LEU A 5 -7.07 -17.04 -8.39
CA LEU A 5 -7.26 -16.55 -7.01
C LEU A 5 -8.17 -15.31 -7.02
N LYS A 6 -9.48 -15.54 -7.21
CA LYS A 6 -10.50 -14.49 -7.11
C LYS A 6 -10.62 -14.02 -5.66
N LEU A 7 -9.94 -12.94 -5.31
CA LEU A 7 -10.15 -12.21 -4.05
C LEU A 7 -11.48 -11.46 -4.10
N LYS A 8 -12.60 -12.16 -3.86
CA LYS A 8 -13.92 -11.52 -3.70
C LYS A 8 -14.07 -10.96 -2.28
N THR A 9 -14.38 -9.67 -2.24
CA THR A 9 -15.02 -8.88 -1.17
C THR A 9 -14.67 -9.26 0.26
N PHE A 10 -13.77 -8.44 0.82
CA PHE A 10 -13.26 -8.50 2.17
C PHE A 10 -14.25 -7.88 3.17
N LYS A 11 -15.02 -8.70 3.90
CA LYS A 11 -15.55 -8.32 5.22
C LYS A 11 -14.75 -9.09 6.25
N ILE A 12 -13.99 -8.39 7.08
CA ILE A 12 -12.81 -8.96 7.75
C ILE A 12 -12.90 -8.84 9.28
N GLU A 13 -12.62 -9.95 9.98
CA GLU A 13 -12.12 -9.94 11.35
C GLU A 13 -10.86 -9.04 11.49
N LYS A 14 -10.96 -7.98 12.28
CA LYS A 14 -9.94 -6.95 12.58
C LYS A 14 -8.45 -7.24 12.28
N ARG A 15 -7.86 -8.35 12.76
CA ARG A 15 -6.43 -8.68 12.52
C ARG A 15 -6.10 -9.08 11.07
N TYR A 16 -7.07 -9.61 10.35
CA TYR A 16 -6.86 -10.02 8.96
C TYR A 16 -6.67 -8.80 8.04
N SER A 17 -7.22 -7.62 8.39
CA SER A 17 -7.03 -6.38 7.61
C SER A 17 -5.58 -5.90 7.68
N ALA A 18 -4.97 -5.83 8.87
CA ALA A 18 -3.59 -5.36 9.01
C ALA A 18 -2.56 -6.28 8.30
N ASN A 19 -2.78 -7.60 8.35
CA ASN A 19 -1.97 -8.56 7.62
C ASN A 19 -2.12 -8.41 6.09
N THR A 20 -3.35 -8.15 5.63
CA THR A 20 -3.62 -7.87 4.22
C THR A 20 -2.90 -6.59 3.78
N ALA A 21 -2.97 -5.51 4.55
CA ALA A 21 -2.22 -4.28 4.26
C ALA A 21 -0.71 -4.52 4.20
N PHE A 22 -0.13 -5.30 5.14
CA PHE A 22 1.28 -5.64 5.10
C PHE A 22 1.68 -6.40 3.82
N VAL A 23 0.86 -7.36 3.39
CA VAL A 23 1.07 -8.11 2.16
C VAL A 23 1.01 -7.18 0.95
N ILE A 24 -0.03 -6.35 0.86
CA ILE A 24 -0.19 -5.40 -0.24
C ILE A 24 1.01 -4.47 -0.32
N PHE A 25 1.44 -3.89 0.80
CA PHE A 25 2.63 -3.04 0.86
C PHE A 25 3.87 -3.76 0.34
N LYS A 26 4.09 -5.02 0.73
CA LYS A 26 5.23 -5.80 0.26
C LYS A 26 5.16 -6.08 -1.24
N ILE A 27 3.98 -6.40 -1.77
CA ILE A 27 3.76 -6.60 -3.21
C ILE A 27 4.06 -5.31 -3.96
N LEU A 28 3.47 -4.19 -3.56
CA LEU A 28 3.70 -2.88 -4.18
C LEU A 28 5.18 -2.50 -4.13
N LYS A 29 5.86 -2.70 -2.99
CA LYS A 29 7.27 -2.35 -2.85
C LYS A 29 8.23 -3.20 -3.71
N ILE A 30 7.94 -4.49 -3.89
CA ILE A 30 8.85 -5.41 -4.60
C ILE A 30 8.56 -5.41 -6.10
N TYR A 31 7.29 -5.23 -6.48
CA TYR A 31 6.84 -5.41 -7.86
C TYR A 31 6.22 -4.15 -8.47
N ASP A 32 6.44 -2.95 -7.92
CA ASP A 32 5.90 -1.69 -8.45
C ASP A 32 5.99 -1.60 -9.99
N SER A 33 7.16 -1.91 -10.56
CA SER A 33 7.41 -1.91 -12.00
C SER A 33 7.00 -3.20 -12.75
N LYS A 34 6.58 -4.23 -12.03
CA LYS A 34 6.25 -5.57 -12.54
C LYS A 34 4.77 -5.95 -12.39
N ILE A 35 3.92 -5.11 -11.80
CA ILE A 35 2.48 -5.37 -11.67
C ILE A 35 1.73 -4.74 -12.86
N ASP A 36 0.63 -5.35 -13.30
CA ASP A 36 -0.28 -4.68 -14.25
C ASP A 36 -0.89 -3.43 -13.62
N VAL A 37 -1.08 -2.37 -14.42
CA VAL A 37 -1.59 -1.07 -13.95
C VAL A 37 -2.91 -1.21 -13.17
N ILE A 38 -3.79 -2.13 -13.54
CA ILE A 38 -5.07 -2.32 -12.85
C ILE A 38 -4.89 -3.00 -11.50
N ASP A 39 -4.01 -3.99 -11.43
CA ASP A 39 -3.69 -4.63 -10.16
C ASP A 39 -3.00 -3.65 -9.22
N TYR A 40 -2.14 -2.77 -9.74
CA TYR A 40 -1.53 -1.69 -8.99
C TYR A 40 -2.58 -0.75 -8.39
N ILE A 41 -3.52 -0.24 -9.21
CA ILE A 41 -4.62 0.62 -8.74
C ILE A 41 -5.43 -0.10 -7.66
N THR A 42 -5.81 -1.35 -7.91
CA THR A 42 -6.60 -2.18 -6.99
C THR A 42 -5.94 -2.27 -5.62
N LEU A 43 -4.65 -2.64 -5.62
CA LEU A 43 -3.87 -2.83 -4.39
C LEU A 43 -3.79 -1.53 -3.59
N HIS A 44 -3.51 -0.39 -4.24
CA HIS A 44 -3.48 0.89 -3.56
C HIS A 44 -4.83 1.28 -2.94
N ARG A 45 -5.95 1.09 -3.66
CA ARG A 45 -7.29 1.37 -3.14
C ARG A 45 -7.63 0.51 -1.93
N VAL A 46 -7.43 -0.81 -2.04
CA VAL A 46 -7.69 -1.75 -0.95
C VAL A 46 -6.82 -1.41 0.27
N PHE A 47 -5.56 -1.03 0.06
CA PHE A 47 -4.67 -0.60 1.14
C PHE A 47 -5.18 0.65 1.84
N ALA A 48 -5.62 1.67 1.08
CA ALA A 48 -6.16 2.91 1.63
C ALA A 48 -7.44 2.66 2.44
N GLU A 49 -8.38 1.87 1.91
CA GLU A 49 -9.61 1.48 2.61
C GLU A 49 -9.33 0.77 3.94
N ILE A 50 -8.40 -0.20 3.94
CA ILE A 50 -7.97 -0.89 5.16
C ILE A 50 -7.36 0.10 6.16
N HIS A 51 -6.51 1.02 5.70
CA HIS A 51 -5.88 2.01 6.55
C HIS A 51 -6.93 2.89 7.24
N GLU A 52 -7.89 3.43 6.48
CA GLU A 52 -8.96 4.29 7.00
C GLU A 52 -9.80 3.56 8.06
N GLU A 53 -10.26 2.33 7.76
CA GLU A 53 -11.05 1.52 8.68
C GLU A 53 -10.30 1.27 10.00
N LEU A 54 -9.03 0.88 9.91
CA LEU A 54 -8.21 0.58 11.09
C LEU A 54 -7.94 1.82 11.95
N ILE A 55 -7.62 2.95 11.32
CA ILE A 55 -7.35 4.21 12.02
C ILE A 55 -8.60 4.73 12.73
N GLU A 56 -9.77 4.68 12.08
CA GLU A 56 -11.04 5.08 12.70
C GLU A 56 -11.31 4.33 14.02
N THR A 57 -11.01 3.03 14.04
CA THR A 57 -11.18 2.23 15.26
C THR A 57 -10.29 2.68 16.42
N THR A 58 -9.16 3.32 16.14
CA THR A 58 -8.15 3.70 17.14
C THR A 58 -8.42 5.06 17.76
N TYR A 59 -9.09 5.97 17.05
CA TYR A 59 -9.46 7.29 17.59
C TYR A 59 -10.35 7.20 18.83
N ARG A 60 -10.99 6.06 19.10
CA ARG A 60 -11.83 5.87 20.29
C ARG A 60 -11.04 5.61 21.57
N HIS A 61 -9.81 5.12 21.49
CA HIS A 61 -9.03 4.71 22.67
C HIS A 61 -7.54 5.10 22.64
N PHE A 62 -7.05 5.71 21.54
CA PHE A 62 -5.70 6.28 21.42
C PHE A 62 -4.59 5.30 21.84
N PHE A 63 -4.63 4.06 21.35
CA PHE A 63 -3.69 3.00 21.74
C PHE A 63 -3.65 2.68 23.25
N GLY A 64 -4.79 2.83 23.92
CA GLY A 64 -4.92 2.63 25.36
C GLY A 64 -4.55 1.22 25.85
N TYR A 65 -4.61 0.19 25.00
CA TYR A 65 -4.31 -1.17 25.46
C TYR A 65 -2.83 -1.40 25.77
N LEU A 66 -1.94 -0.59 25.18
CA LEU A 66 -0.50 -0.66 25.41
C LEU A 66 -0.17 -0.50 26.91
N TYR A 67 -0.67 0.55 27.57
CA TYR A 67 -0.41 0.78 28.99
C TYR A 67 -1.35 0.00 29.93
N GLN A 68 -2.59 -0.26 29.50
CA GLN A 68 -3.58 -0.95 30.34
C GLN A 68 -3.16 -2.39 30.69
N SER A 69 -2.42 -3.06 29.81
CA SER A 69 -1.86 -4.39 30.07
C SER A 69 -1.00 -4.41 31.34
N LEU A 70 -0.09 -3.44 31.48
CA LEU A 70 0.77 -3.28 32.65
C LEU A 70 -0.02 -3.01 33.93
N ILE A 71 -1.08 -2.20 33.85
CA ILE A 71 -1.97 -1.92 34.99
C ILE A 71 -2.63 -3.22 35.47
N SER A 72 -3.17 -4.04 34.56
CA SER A 72 -3.81 -5.30 34.95
C SER A 72 -2.82 -6.31 35.52
N TYR A 73 -1.59 -6.36 35.00
CA TYR A 73 -0.52 -7.17 35.60
C TYR A 73 -0.25 -6.73 37.04
N LYS A 74 -0.03 -5.43 37.27
CA LYS A 74 0.24 -4.86 38.61
C LYS A 74 -0.90 -5.12 39.59
N ARG A 75 -2.15 -5.09 39.12
CA ARG A 75 -3.35 -5.41 39.91
C ARG A 75 -3.64 -6.92 40.03
N ARG A 76 -2.79 -7.78 39.47
CA ARG A 76 -2.95 -9.25 39.45
C ARG A 76 -4.25 -9.73 38.79
N ASN A 77 -4.83 -8.93 37.88
CA ASN A 77 -6.02 -9.30 37.12
C ASN A 77 -5.62 -10.01 35.82
N TYR A 78 -5.19 -11.27 35.94
CA TYR A 78 -4.63 -12.03 34.82
C TYR A 78 -5.66 -12.44 33.76
N TYR A 79 -6.94 -12.53 34.12
CA TYR A 79 -8.01 -12.76 33.15
C TYR A 79 -8.12 -11.57 32.18
N LYS A 80 -8.19 -10.35 32.73
CA LYS A 80 -8.21 -9.12 31.92
C LYS A 80 -6.90 -8.90 31.15
N LEU A 81 -5.77 -9.29 31.74
CA LEU A 81 -4.45 -9.18 31.12
C LEU A 81 -4.37 -9.88 29.75
N GLN A 82 -4.87 -11.12 29.64
CA GLN A 82 -4.83 -11.86 28.38
C GLN A 82 -5.55 -11.12 27.25
N TYR A 83 -6.74 -10.58 27.54
CA TYR A 83 -7.50 -9.78 26.60
C TYR A 83 -6.76 -8.49 26.20
N GLN A 84 -6.14 -7.82 27.17
CA GLN A 84 -5.42 -6.57 26.92
C GLN A 84 -4.13 -6.77 26.14
N ILE A 85 -3.37 -7.85 26.37
CA ILE A 85 -2.22 -8.19 25.51
C ILE A 85 -2.69 -8.42 24.07
N ASN A 86 -3.79 -9.16 23.87
CA ASN A 86 -4.33 -9.36 22.52
C ASN A 86 -4.79 -8.06 21.85
N SER A 87 -5.33 -7.12 22.62
CA SER A 87 -5.76 -5.82 22.13
C SER A 87 -4.56 -4.91 21.86
N ALA A 88 -3.50 -5.00 22.67
CA ALA A 88 -2.23 -4.31 22.45
C ALA A 88 -1.53 -4.78 21.16
N ILE A 89 -1.56 -6.08 20.86
CA ILE A 89 -1.10 -6.62 19.57
C ILE A 89 -1.81 -5.94 18.41
N TYR A 90 -3.14 -5.81 18.50
CA TYR A 90 -3.94 -5.18 17.46
C TYR A 90 -3.65 -3.68 17.33
N ASP A 91 -3.52 -2.96 18.45
CA ASP A 91 -3.09 -1.55 18.49
C ASP A 91 -1.75 -1.36 17.76
N MET A 92 -0.78 -2.26 17.96
CA MET A 92 0.49 -2.20 17.23
C MET A 92 0.34 -2.52 15.75
N GLU A 93 -0.47 -3.53 15.38
CA GLU A 93 -0.72 -3.86 13.97
C GLU A 93 -1.33 -2.65 13.22
N ILE A 94 -2.23 -1.89 13.85
CA ILE A 94 -2.78 -0.65 13.29
C ILE A 94 -1.70 0.43 13.12
N MET A 95 -0.87 0.66 14.15
CA MET A 95 0.25 1.60 14.01
C MET A 95 1.22 1.16 12.90
N GLY A 96 1.39 -0.15 12.73
CA GLY A 96 2.12 -0.72 11.60
C GLY A 96 1.54 -0.28 10.27
N VAL A 97 0.24 -0.44 10.05
CA VAL A 97 -0.43 0.02 8.81
C VAL A 97 -0.26 1.52 8.61
N LYS A 98 -0.37 2.33 9.68
CA LYS A 98 -0.14 3.78 9.61
C LYS A 98 1.27 4.14 9.11
N ILE A 99 2.29 3.47 9.63
CA ILE A 99 3.68 3.66 9.19
C ILE A 99 3.86 3.18 7.75
N LEU A 100 3.27 2.04 7.37
CA LEU A 100 3.31 1.55 6.00
C LEU A 100 2.64 2.53 5.02
N TYR A 101 1.51 3.12 5.39
CA TYR A 101 0.82 4.14 4.61
C TYR A 101 1.73 5.35 4.37
N SER A 102 2.33 5.87 5.45
CA SER A 102 3.25 7.02 5.38
C SER A 102 4.45 6.75 4.48
N ARG A 103 4.92 5.50 4.42
CA ARG A 103 6.02 5.08 3.54
C ARG A 103 5.60 4.85 2.09
N LEU A 104 4.37 4.38 1.87
CA LEU A 104 3.87 4.09 0.52
C LEU A 104 3.59 5.38 -0.26
N TYR A 105 3.14 6.42 0.44
CA TYR A 105 2.76 7.71 -0.14
C TYR A 105 3.72 8.86 0.20
N ASP A 106 4.88 8.56 0.80
CA ASP A 106 5.87 9.51 1.29
C ASP A 106 5.31 10.66 2.16
N TYR A 107 4.20 10.40 2.84
CA TYR A 107 3.49 11.40 3.64
C TYR A 107 3.72 11.18 5.13
N TYR A 108 4.91 11.57 5.57
CA TYR A 108 5.38 11.28 6.92
C TYR A 108 4.83 12.22 8.00
N GLU A 109 4.13 13.30 7.64
CA GLU A 109 3.52 14.22 8.63
C GLU A 109 2.47 13.51 9.49
N TYR A 110 1.83 12.47 8.96
CA TYR A 110 0.91 11.62 9.71
C TYR A 110 1.53 10.90 10.90
N LEU A 111 2.85 10.80 10.98
CA LEU A 111 3.55 10.12 12.07
C LEU A 111 3.88 11.02 13.26
N ASP A 112 3.56 12.32 13.16
CA ASP A 112 3.88 13.33 14.17
C ASP A 112 2.60 13.88 14.85
N ASP A 113 1.47 13.20 14.66
CA ASP A 113 0.17 13.58 15.23
C ASP A 113 -0.05 13.06 16.67
N SER A 114 -1.09 13.59 17.33
CA SER A 114 -1.46 13.20 18.70
C SER A 114 -1.67 11.69 18.87
N LEU A 115 -2.13 11.00 17.82
CA LEU A 115 -2.34 9.56 17.86
C LEU A 115 -0.99 8.82 17.91
N SER A 116 -0.03 9.22 17.07
CA SER A 116 1.32 8.65 17.02
C SER A 116 2.10 8.95 18.31
N ASN A 117 1.95 10.16 18.86
CA ASN A 117 2.58 10.55 20.12
C ASN A 117 2.16 9.60 21.26
N ASN A 118 0.86 9.34 21.39
CA ASN A 118 0.32 8.41 22.39
C ASN A 118 0.88 6.98 22.21
N PHE A 119 1.05 6.50 20.97
CA PHE A 119 1.66 5.20 20.71
C PHE A 119 3.08 5.13 21.28
N PHE A 120 3.94 6.08 20.90
CA PHE A 120 5.34 6.06 21.30
C PHE A 120 5.54 6.33 22.78
N GLU A 121 4.63 7.05 23.45
CA GLU A 121 4.63 7.21 24.91
C GLU A 121 4.35 5.89 25.63
N ARG A 122 3.38 5.10 25.15
CA ARG A 122 2.81 3.96 25.88
C ARG A 122 3.48 2.61 25.57
N ILE A 123 4.22 2.50 24.48
CA ILE A 123 4.80 1.21 24.04
C ILE A 123 5.79 0.61 25.06
N ASP A 124 6.48 1.44 25.86
CA ASP A 124 7.42 0.92 26.87
C ASP A 124 6.71 0.20 28.02
N ASP A 125 5.50 0.66 28.39
CA ASP A 125 4.67 0.00 29.41
C ASP A 125 4.28 -1.41 28.97
N MET A 126 3.92 -1.57 27.69
CA MET A 126 3.59 -2.86 27.10
C MET A 126 4.82 -3.79 27.11
N ILE A 127 6.00 -3.28 26.70
CA ILE A 127 7.24 -4.07 26.70
C ILE A 127 7.60 -4.52 28.11
N GLU A 128 7.43 -3.65 29.12
CA GLU A 128 7.68 -4.02 30.52
C GLU A 128 6.67 -5.06 31.01
N CYS A 129 5.39 -4.94 30.64
CA CYS A 129 4.38 -5.94 30.95
C CYS A 129 4.75 -7.32 30.40
N ASP A 130 5.13 -7.41 29.13
CA ASP A 130 5.48 -8.68 28.50
C ASP A 130 6.72 -9.32 29.14
N LYS A 131 7.74 -8.51 29.46
CA LYS A 131 8.92 -8.97 30.21
C LYS A 131 8.53 -9.56 31.57
N LEU A 132 7.62 -8.92 32.30
CA LEU A 132 7.12 -9.39 33.60
C LEU A 132 6.29 -10.67 33.47
N VAL A 133 5.52 -10.83 32.39
CA VAL A 133 4.77 -12.06 32.06
C VAL A 133 5.73 -13.21 31.79
N LEU A 134 6.78 -13.00 30.97
CA LEU A 134 7.76 -14.02 30.62
C LEU A 134 8.59 -14.49 31.83
N LYS A 135 8.85 -13.61 32.80
CA LYS A 135 9.53 -13.98 34.07
C LYS A 135 8.65 -14.78 35.03
N ASN A 136 7.32 -14.71 34.90
CA ASN A 136 6.39 -15.35 35.81
C ASN A 136 5.96 -16.73 35.29
N LYS A 137 6.51 -17.81 35.87
CA LYS A 137 6.18 -19.20 35.52
C LYS A 137 4.69 -19.54 35.66
N LYS A 138 3.95 -18.87 36.56
CA LYS A 138 2.49 -19.05 36.71
C LYS A 138 1.70 -18.55 35.49
N LEU A 139 2.29 -17.66 34.69
CA LEU A 139 1.69 -17.08 33.50
C LEU A 139 2.21 -17.72 32.20
N LYS A 140 2.73 -18.96 32.27
CA LYS A 140 3.26 -19.69 31.10
C LYS A 140 2.28 -19.80 29.93
N TYR A 141 0.99 -19.84 30.21
CA TYR A 141 -0.06 -19.86 29.18
C TYR A 141 -0.13 -18.56 28.34
N LEU A 142 0.42 -17.45 28.84
CA LEU A 142 0.50 -16.16 28.16
C LEU A 142 1.83 -15.93 27.42
N TRP A 143 2.83 -16.80 27.59
CA TRP A 143 4.16 -16.55 27.02
C TRP A 143 4.14 -16.40 25.49
N ASN A 144 3.37 -17.24 24.78
CA ASN A 144 3.23 -17.11 23.32
C ASN A 144 2.67 -15.74 22.90
N LEU A 145 1.69 -15.23 23.65
CA LEU A 145 1.10 -13.92 23.38
C LEU A 145 2.10 -12.81 23.64
N ALA A 146 2.80 -12.83 24.79
CA ALA A 146 3.82 -11.85 25.12
C ALA A 146 5.00 -11.85 24.12
N LEU A 147 5.46 -13.03 23.68
CA LEU A 147 6.52 -13.14 22.67
C LEU A 147 6.05 -12.58 21.31
N TYR A 148 4.83 -12.90 20.88
CA TYR A 148 4.27 -12.36 19.65
C TYR A 148 4.09 -10.83 19.72
N ASN A 149 3.65 -10.32 20.86
CA ASN A 149 3.49 -8.89 21.15
C ASN A 149 4.85 -8.17 21.05
N LEU A 150 5.89 -8.67 21.71
CA LEU A 150 7.26 -8.16 21.60
C LEU A 150 7.81 -8.19 20.16
N CYS A 151 7.62 -9.29 19.43
CA CYS A 151 8.03 -9.38 18.03
C CYS A 151 7.31 -8.37 17.13
N THR A 152 6.02 -8.14 17.39
CA THR A 152 5.21 -7.14 16.67
C THR A 152 5.67 -5.73 16.99
N ALA A 153 5.89 -5.41 18.26
CA ALA A 153 6.46 -4.14 18.69
C ALA A 153 7.77 -3.84 17.98
N ASN A 154 8.69 -4.81 17.97
CA ASN A 154 9.99 -4.65 17.36
C ASN A 154 9.92 -4.50 15.82
N LYS A 155 9.01 -5.22 15.15
CA LYS A 155 8.73 -5.03 13.72
C LYS A 155 8.26 -3.60 13.44
N ILE A 156 7.31 -3.08 14.22
CA ILE A 156 6.75 -1.73 14.01
C ILE A 156 7.80 -0.65 14.28
N LEU A 157 8.58 -0.78 15.35
CA LEU A 157 9.67 0.14 15.66
C LEU A 157 10.73 0.16 14.55
N ASN A 158 11.10 -1.00 13.99
CA ASN A 158 12.00 -1.06 12.84
C ASN A 158 11.40 -0.42 11.59
N LEU A 159 10.10 -0.60 11.33
CA LEU A 159 9.42 0.07 10.22
C LEU A 159 9.48 1.59 10.37
N TYR A 160 9.34 2.14 11.58
CA TYR A 160 9.48 3.56 11.87
C TYR A 160 10.92 4.06 11.67
N ILE A 161 11.92 3.32 12.16
CA ILE A 161 13.35 3.70 12.03
C ILE A 161 13.76 3.84 10.55
N GLN A 162 13.12 3.08 9.66
CA GLN A 162 13.32 3.12 8.21
C GLN A 162 12.58 4.27 7.51
N THR A 163 11.88 5.14 8.25
CA THR A 163 11.27 6.36 7.71
C THR A 163 12.27 7.53 7.73
N ASN A 164 11.92 8.63 7.06
CA ASN A 164 12.71 9.87 7.08
C ASN A 164 12.48 10.71 8.35
N ARG A 165 11.64 10.26 9.30
CA ARG A 165 11.31 11.02 10.52
C ARG A 165 12.29 10.73 11.65
N GLY A 166 12.70 11.80 12.34
CA GLY A 166 13.68 11.75 13.43
C GLY A 166 13.08 11.66 14.84
N ILE A 167 11.84 12.13 15.03
CA ILE A 167 11.27 12.46 16.36
C ILE A 167 11.38 11.30 17.35
N TYR A 168 10.97 10.08 16.95
CA TYR A 168 11.02 8.91 17.83
C TYR A 168 12.19 7.96 17.56
N ARG A 169 13.09 8.28 16.62
CA ARG A 169 14.08 7.33 16.09
C ARG A 169 14.98 6.76 17.19
N GLN A 170 15.54 7.61 18.05
CA GLN A 170 16.41 7.15 19.14
C GLN A 170 15.66 6.33 20.19
N LYS A 171 14.43 6.74 20.54
CA LYS A 171 13.56 5.98 21.44
C LYS A 171 13.28 4.59 20.86
N SER A 172 12.91 4.52 19.58
CA SER A 172 12.67 3.26 18.87
C SER A 172 13.89 2.34 18.88
N ILE A 173 15.09 2.88 18.60
CA ILE A 173 16.34 2.09 18.65
C ILE A 173 16.57 1.51 20.05
N ASN A 174 16.38 2.31 21.10
CA ASN A 174 16.57 1.85 22.48
C ASN A 174 15.56 0.75 22.86
N LEU A 175 14.30 0.89 22.45
CA LEU A 175 13.28 -0.13 22.67
C LEU A 175 13.56 -1.41 21.87
N CYS A 176 14.01 -1.30 20.61
CA CYS A 176 14.45 -2.45 19.82
C CYS A 176 15.56 -3.24 20.52
N LYS A 177 16.57 -2.56 21.09
CA LYS A 177 17.63 -3.19 21.88
C LYS A 177 17.06 -3.91 23.12
N LYS A 178 16.15 -3.25 23.85
CA LYS A 178 15.47 -3.83 25.03
C LYS A 178 14.70 -5.10 24.66
N ILE A 179 13.93 -5.07 23.57
CA ILE A 179 13.18 -6.24 23.08
C ILE A 179 14.11 -7.37 22.66
N SER A 180 15.17 -7.10 21.89
CA SER A 180 16.14 -8.13 21.50
C SER A 180 16.80 -8.81 22.69
N ALA A 181 17.13 -8.05 23.74
CA ALA A 181 17.64 -8.61 24.98
C ALA A 181 16.62 -9.57 25.62
N ILE A 182 15.35 -9.16 25.75
CA ILE A 182 14.28 -10.01 26.32
C ILE A 182 14.09 -11.29 25.51
N LEU A 183 14.03 -11.19 24.17
CA LEU A 183 13.84 -12.34 23.29
C LEU A 183 15.03 -13.31 23.34
N SER A 184 16.26 -12.80 23.27
CA SER A 184 17.46 -13.65 23.34
C SER A 184 17.59 -14.35 24.69
N ASP A 185 17.32 -13.64 25.79
CA ASP A 185 17.27 -14.21 27.13
C ASP A 185 16.26 -15.35 27.24
N PHE A 186 15.07 -15.18 26.67
CA PHE A 186 14.03 -16.21 26.67
C PHE A 186 14.48 -17.46 25.91
N ILE A 187 14.99 -17.30 24.67
CA ILE A 187 15.49 -18.41 23.85
C ILE A 187 16.64 -19.14 24.56
N ASN A 188 17.56 -18.39 25.17
CA ASN A 188 18.71 -18.98 25.81
C ASN A 188 18.35 -19.75 27.10
N LYS A 189 17.36 -19.28 27.87
CA LYS A 189 16.96 -19.88 29.16
C LYS A 189 15.95 -21.02 29.03
N HIS A 190 15.20 -21.11 27.94
CA HIS A 190 14.12 -22.07 27.78
C HIS A 190 14.41 -23.11 26.69
N ASN A 191 13.72 -24.26 26.77
CA ASN A 191 13.80 -25.30 25.75
C ASN A 191 13.08 -24.82 24.48
N ILE A 192 13.79 -24.89 23.34
CA ILE A 192 13.30 -24.44 22.03
C ILE A 192 12.18 -25.33 21.49
N GLU A 193 12.04 -26.56 22.01
CA GLU A 193 10.92 -27.45 21.73
C GLU A 193 9.56 -26.87 22.14
N TYR A 194 9.55 -25.87 23.02
CA TYR A 194 8.34 -25.08 23.33
C TYR A 194 7.62 -24.57 22.08
N PHE A 195 8.37 -24.28 21.01
CA PHE A 195 7.84 -23.74 19.75
C PHE A 195 7.27 -24.79 18.79
N TYR A 196 7.24 -26.09 19.13
CA TYR A 196 6.63 -27.12 18.26
C TYR A 196 5.18 -26.79 17.87
N LYS A 197 4.42 -26.18 18.78
CA LYS A 197 3.02 -25.78 18.53
C LYS A 197 2.89 -24.47 17.75
N TYR A 198 3.95 -23.68 17.66
CA TYR A 198 3.97 -22.33 17.10
C TYR A 198 5.24 -22.04 16.29
N PRO A 199 5.57 -22.84 15.24
CA PRO A 199 6.85 -22.73 14.54
C PRO A 199 7.02 -21.38 13.82
N SER A 200 5.92 -20.74 13.40
CA SER A 200 5.97 -19.38 12.84
C SER A 200 6.42 -18.33 13.85
N LEU A 201 6.12 -18.49 15.15
CA LEU A 201 6.60 -17.57 16.18
C LEU A 201 8.12 -17.62 16.31
N LEU A 202 8.71 -18.81 16.15
CA LEU A 202 10.17 -18.96 16.22
C LEU A 202 10.89 -18.25 15.06
N THR A 203 10.40 -18.39 13.83
CA THR A 203 10.92 -17.62 12.69
C THR A 203 10.69 -16.10 12.86
N TYR A 204 9.61 -15.70 13.53
CA TYR A 204 9.35 -14.30 13.81
C TYR A 204 10.34 -13.73 14.85
N ILE A 205 10.69 -14.52 15.87
CA ILE A 205 11.76 -14.16 16.81
C ILE A 205 13.10 -14.04 16.07
N LEU A 206 13.44 -15.01 15.22
CA LEU A 206 14.66 -14.96 14.40
C LEU A 206 14.72 -13.67 13.57
N TYR A 207 13.64 -13.36 12.85
CA TYR A 207 13.52 -12.12 12.06
C TYR A 207 13.82 -10.87 12.89
N ASN A 208 13.26 -10.79 14.10
CA ASN A 208 13.44 -9.64 14.97
C ASN A 208 14.86 -9.53 15.55
N LEU A 209 15.49 -10.67 15.91
CA LEU A 209 16.87 -10.68 16.38
C LEU A 209 17.85 -10.30 15.25
N GLU A 210 17.63 -10.81 14.05
CA GLU A 210 18.43 -10.50 12.85
C GLU A 210 18.31 -9.04 12.43
N SER A 211 17.09 -8.51 12.33
CA SER A 211 16.83 -7.12 11.92
C SER A 211 17.51 -6.10 12.84
N ASN A 212 17.72 -6.47 14.11
CA ASN A 212 18.34 -5.61 15.11
C ASN A 212 19.85 -5.80 15.24
N LYS A 213 20.50 -6.72 14.52
CA LYS A 213 21.95 -6.96 14.62
C LYS A 213 22.77 -5.68 14.49
N GLN A 214 22.35 -4.75 13.63
CA GLN A 214 22.98 -3.44 13.47
C GLN A 214 23.04 -2.62 14.77
N PHE A 215 22.09 -2.81 15.69
CA PHE A 215 22.03 -2.08 16.96
C PHE A 215 22.73 -2.81 18.11
N VAL A 216 23.07 -4.09 17.95
CA VAL A 216 23.55 -5.00 19.02
C VAL A 216 24.65 -5.96 18.54
N SER A 217 25.46 -5.54 17.56
CA SER A 217 26.35 -6.42 16.77
C SER A 217 27.32 -7.29 17.58
N ARG A 218 27.71 -6.86 18.78
CA ARG A 218 28.64 -7.55 19.68
C ARG A 218 27.99 -8.31 20.85
N ASN A 219 26.66 -8.48 20.85
CA ASN A 219 25.97 -9.16 21.95
C ASN A 219 25.99 -10.69 21.77
N HIS A 220 26.85 -11.37 22.54
CA HIS A 220 27.00 -12.83 22.49
C HIS A 220 25.70 -13.60 22.80
N SER A 221 24.84 -13.08 23.70
CA SER A 221 23.55 -13.72 24.02
C SER A 221 22.63 -13.74 22.79
N ILE A 222 22.59 -12.64 22.05
CA ILE A 222 21.78 -12.51 20.83
C ILE A 222 22.30 -13.44 19.73
N GLN A 223 23.61 -13.50 19.51
CA GLN A 223 24.19 -14.40 18.51
C GLN A 223 23.95 -15.88 18.86
N SER A 224 24.11 -16.25 20.13
CA SER A 224 23.78 -17.59 20.64
C SER A 224 22.32 -17.96 20.37
N ALA A 225 21.39 -17.05 20.65
CA ALA A 225 19.96 -17.29 20.41
C ALA A 225 19.65 -17.48 18.91
N ILE A 226 20.28 -16.68 18.04
CA ILE A 226 20.11 -16.79 16.59
C ILE A 226 20.58 -18.16 16.07
N LEU A 227 21.78 -18.59 16.47
CA LEU A 227 22.33 -19.89 16.07
C LEU A 227 21.41 -21.04 16.52
N ARG A 228 21.02 -21.03 17.81
CA ARG A 228 20.09 -22.04 18.35
C ARG A 228 18.78 -22.13 17.57
N ILE A 229 18.24 -20.99 17.10
CA ILE A 229 17.03 -21.00 16.28
C ILE A 229 17.31 -21.61 14.90
N ARG A 230 18.36 -21.13 14.20
CA ARG A 230 18.70 -21.59 12.85
C ARG A 230 18.94 -23.09 12.80
N ASP A 231 19.71 -23.62 13.74
CA ASP A 231 20.03 -25.06 13.83
C ASP A 231 18.76 -25.91 14.02
N TYR A 232 17.75 -25.37 14.71
CA TYR A 232 16.52 -26.08 15.03
C TYR A 232 15.45 -26.01 13.94
N LEU A 233 15.40 -24.94 13.15
CA LEU A 233 14.34 -24.69 12.16
C LEU A 233 14.09 -25.84 11.15
N PRO A 234 15.11 -26.50 10.58
CA PRO A 234 14.90 -27.63 9.66
C PRO A 234 14.04 -28.74 10.25
N THR A 235 14.16 -29.01 11.56
CA THR A 235 13.38 -30.06 12.23
C THR A 235 11.90 -29.68 12.43
N LEU A 236 11.59 -28.39 12.42
CA LEU A 236 10.23 -27.87 12.58
C LEU A 236 9.46 -27.81 11.26
N PHE A 237 10.13 -27.62 10.14
CA PHE A 237 9.50 -27.38 8.84
C PHE A 237 8.53 -28.50 8.46
N SER A 238 8.94 -29.76 8.56
CA SER A 238 8.12 -30.93 8.22
C SER A 238 6.86 -31.08 9.06
N LYS A 239 6.87 -30.57 10.30
CA LYS A 239 5.75 -30.62 11.25
C LYS A 239 4.82 -29.40 11.16
N ALA A 240 5.22 -28.36 10.44
CA ALA A 240 4.47 -27.12 10.38
C ALA A 240 3.20 -27.27 9.54
N LYS A 241 2.07 -26.78 10.08
CA LYS A 241 0.83 -26.65 9.32
C LYS A 241 0.98 -25.58 8.24
N PHE A 242 0.16 -25.67 7.19
CA PHE A 242 0.16 -24.77 6.04
C PHE A 242 0.24 -23.28 6.45
N LYS A 243 -0.67 -22.82 7.31
CA LYS A 243 -0.68 -21.44 7.82
C LYS A 243 0.64 -20.98 8.47
N HIS A 244 1.33 -21.89 9.16
CA HIS A 244 2.61 -21.56 9.78
C HIS A 244 3.70 -21.48 8.72
N LEU A 245 3.70 -22.38 7.72
CA LEU A 245 4.64 -22.34 6.60
C LEU A 245 4.52 -21.02 5.82
N CYS A 246 3.31 -20.49 5.62
CA CYS A 246 3.12 -19.17 4.99
C CYS A 246 3.92 -18.08 5.73
N TRP A 247 3.71 -17.96 7.05
CA TRP A 247 4.41 -16.96 7.86
C TRP A 247 5.91 -17.23 7.99
N MET A 248 6.32 -18.49 8.05
CA MET A 248 7.74 -18.86 8.09
C MET A 248 8.44 -18.44 6.80
N CYS A 249 7.85 -18.71 5.63
CA CYS A 249 8.38 -18.25 4.35
C CYS A 249 8.48 -16.71 4.31
N ILE A 250 7.44 -16.01 4.76
CA ILE A 250 7.43 -14.54 4.80
C ILE A 250 8.57 -13.99 5.66
N ASN A 251 8.76 -14.57 6.85
CA ASN A 251 9.81 -14.13 7.78
C ASN A 251 11.22 -14.46 7.27
N LEU A 252 11.39 -15.56 6.54
CA LEU A 252 12.71 -16.04 6.10
C LEU A 252 13.18 -15.42 4.77
N TYR A 253 12.27 -14.93 3.93
CA TYR A 253 12.60 -14.46 2.57
C TYR A 253 13.74 -13.41 2.52
N ASP A 254 13.67 -12.41 3.40
CA ASP A 254 14.66 -11.32 3.48
C ASP A 254 15.86 -11.69 4.38
N LEU A 255 15.83 -12.84 5.08
CA LEU A 255 16.84 -13.21 6.08
C LEU A 255 17.81 -14.29 5.60
N ASP A 256 17.27 -15.38 5.05
CA ASP A 256 18.01 -16.59 4.76
C ASP A 256 17.33 -17.33 3.61
N LYS A 257 17.92 -17.21 2.43
CA LYS A 257 17.38 -17.79 1.19
C LYS A 257 17.39 -19.32 1.22
N GLU A 258 18.32 -19.95 1.94
CA GLU A 258 18.37 -21.40 2.02
C GLU A 258 17.22 -21.93 2.87
N LEU A 259 17.05 -21.38 4.08
CA LEU A 259 15.92 -21.73 4.95
C LEU A 259 14.58 -21.37 4.32
N PHE A 260 14.49 -20.24 3.61
CA PHE A 260 13.31 -19.89 2.81
C PHE A 260 12.99 -20.98 1.79
N ASN A 261 13.97 -21.42 0.99
CA ASN A 261 13.76 -22.44 -0.04
C ASN A 261 13.32 -23.79 0.56
N GLN A 262 13.89 -24.18 1.71
CA GLN A 262 13.47 -25.40 2.42
C GLN A 262 12.00 -25.31 2.87
N ALA A 263 11.61 -24.20 3.51
CA ALA A 263 10.23 -23.98 3.93
C ALA A 263 9.26 -23.87 2.72
N PHE A 264 9.70 -23.22 1.64
CA PHE A 264 8.91 -23.00 0.43
C PHE A 264 8.57 -24.32 -0.28
N ARG A 265 9.50 -25.29 -0.33
CA ARG A 265 9.23 -26.62 -0.92
C ARG A 265 8.03 -27.30 -0.25
N LEU A 266 8.02 -27.33 1.08
CA LEU A 266 6.92 -27.91 1.85
C LEU A 266 5.62 -27.09 1.75
N PHE A 267 5.73 -25.77 1.66
CA PHE A 267 4.59 -24.90 1.38
C PHE A 267 3.96 -25.26 0.03
N LEU A 268 4.77 -25.41 -1.01
CA LEU A 268 4.31 -25.73 -2.35
C LEU A 268 3.69 -27.13 -2.43
N GLU A 269 4.32 -28.13 -1.81
CA GLU A 269 3.77 -29.49 -1.69
C GLU A 269 2.36 -29.46 -1.07
N LYS A 270 2.20 -28.76 0.06
CA LYS A 270 0.90 -28.65 0.73
C LYS A 270 -0.12 -27.84 -0.08
N LEU A 271 0.32 -26.79 -0.79
CA LEU A 271 -0.54 -26.00 -1.67
C LEU A 271 -1.09 -26.86 -2.81
N LEU A 272 -0.22 -27.65 -3.45
CA LEU A 272 -0.58 -28.57 -4.54
C LEU A 272 -1.49 -29.69 -4.04
N GLU A 273 -1.23 -30.26 -2.86
CA GLU A 273 -2.13 -31.23 -2.24
C GLU A 273 -3.52 -30.63 -1.98
N SER A 274 -3.59 -29.41 -1.48
CA SER A 274 -4.87 -28.71 -1.27
C SER A 274 -5.62 -28.52 -2.59
N GLU A 275 -4.93 -28.14 -3.66
CA GLU A 275 -5.55 -28.01 -4.98
C GLU A 275 -6.06 -29.35 -5.53
N GLN A 276 -5.23 -30.40 -5.47
CA GLN A 276 -5.61 -31.75 -5.89
C GLN A 276 -6.82 -32.28 -5.12
N LYS A 277 -6.87 -32.04 -3.80
CA LYS A 277 -7.97 -32.44 -2.92
C LYS A 277 -9.15 -31.47 -2.96
N ARG A 278 -9.08 -30.39 -3.76
CA ARG A 278 -10.07 -29.30 -3.81
C ARG A 278 -10.39 -28.70 -2.44
N ILE A 279 -9.41 -28.67 -1.55
CA ILE A 279 -9.51 -28.04 -0.25
C ILE A 279 -9.38 -26.54 -0.47
N GLU A 280 -10.43 -25.79 -0.11
CA GLU A 280 -10.41 -24.34 -0.19
C GLU A 280 -9.41 -23.77 0.82
N ILE A 281 -8.52 -22.90 0.34
CA ILE A 281 -7.62 -22.15 1.21
C ILE A 281 -8.46 -21.14 1.98
N PRO A 282 -8.39 -21.09 3.32
CA PRO A 282 -9.12 -20.09 4.08
C PRO A 282 -8.82 -18.70 3.55
N LYS A 283 -9.86 -17.89 3.29
CA LYS A 283 -9.70 -16.53 2.76
C LYS A 283 -8.68 -15.70 3.54
N GLN A 284 -8.60 -15.93 4.86
CA GLN A 284 -7.68 -15.24 5.76
C GLN A 284 -6.19 -15.50 5.49
N GLU A 285 -5.86 -16.60 4.83
CA GLU A 285 -4.49 -17.04 4.53
C GLU A 285 -4.06 -16.65 3.11
N LEU A 286 -5.00 -16.23 2.28
CA LEU A 286 -4.77 -15.99 0.86
C LEU A 286 -3.77 -14.84 0.59
N PRO A 287 -3.80 -13.70 1.31
CA PRO A 287 -2.76 -12.68 1.14
C PRO A 287 -1.35 -13.25 1.37
N GLN A 288 -1.16 -14.07 2.41
CA GLN A 288 0.14 -14.66 2.72
C GLN A 288 0.56 -15.66 1.65
N VAL A 289 -0.36 -16.48 1.13
CA VAL A 289 -0.10 -17.39 0.00
C VAL A 289 0.37 -16.62 -1.22
N VAL A 290 -0.33 -15.54 -1.58
CA VAL A 290 0.02 -14.68 -2.72
C VAL A 290 1.41 -14.08 -2.53
N LEU A 291 1.73 -13.58 -1.34
CA LEU A 291 3.05 -13.00 -1.05
C LEU A 291 4.18 -14.03 -1.16
N VAL A 292 3.99 -15.23 -0.61
CA VAL A 292 4.99 -16.30 -0.66
C VAL A 292 5.25 -16.75 -2.10
N LEU A 293 4.20 -16.89 -2.90
CA LEU A 293 4.33 -17.20 -4.32
C LEU A 293 5.03 -16.07 -5.08
N ALA A 294 4.65 -14.82 -4.79
CA ALA A 294 5.31 -13.65 -5.38
C ALA A 294 6.82 -13.70 -5.08
N TYR A 295 7.21 -13.82 -3.81
CA TYR A 295 8.61 -13.93 -3.38
C TYR A 295 9.42 -14.98 -4.13
N TYR A 296 8.84 -16.17 -4.34
CA TYR A 296 9.51 -17.21 -5.12
C TYR A 296 9.63 -16.85 -6.60
N LEU A 297 8.62 -16.18 -7.17
CA LEU A 297 8.58 -15.80 -8.57
C LEU A 297 9.45 -14.58 -8.89
N SER A 298 9.60 -13.60 -7.99
CA SER A 298 10.54 -12.48 -8.20
C SER A 298 11.95 -12.96 -8.48
N ASP A 299 12.36 -14.02 -7.79
CA ASP A 299 13.73 -14.53 -7.85
C ASP A 299 13.95 -15.34 -9.15
N LYS A 300 12.89 -15.74 -9.86
CA LYS A 300 12.95 -16.65 -11.01
C LYS A 300 12.37 -16.08 -12.31
N TYR A 301 11.59 -15.01 -12.24
CA TYR A 301 10.82 -14.49 -13.38
C TYR A 301 10.98 -12.98 -13.52
N ASN A 302 11.30 -12.56 -14.75
CA ASN A 302 11.49 -11.14 -15.11
C ASN A 302 10.25 -10.51 -15.76
N GLY A 303 9.22 -11.28 -16.09
CA GLY A 303 7.99 -10.73 -16.68
C GLY A 303 7.04 -10.10 -15.66
N LYS A 304 6.00 -9.45 -16.17
CA LYS A 304 4.96 -8.83 -15.33
C LYS A 304 4.10 -9.90 -14.64
N LEU A 305 3.83 -9.70 -13.36
CA LEU A 305 2.84 -10.47 -12.61
C LEU A 305 1.45 -9.88 -12.88
N ASN A 306 0.50 -10.77 -13.19
CA ASN A 306 -0.90 -10.42 -13.35
C ASN A 306 -1.71 -11.22 -12.32
N PHE A 307 -2.35 -10.50 -11.41
CA PHE A 307 -3.20 -11.05 -10.35
C PHE A 307 -4.66 -11.13 -10.79
N ASP A 308 -5.05 -10.40 -11.85
CA ASP A 308 -6.38 -10.38 -12.45
C ASP A 308 -7.48 -10.07 -11.44
N PHE A 309 -7.29 -8.98 -10.67
CA PHE A 309 -8.31 -8.55 -9.72
C PHE A 309 -9.59 -8.10 -10.45
N PRO A 310 -10.77 -8.56 -10.00
CA PRO A 310 -12.03 -8.19 -10.63
C PRO A 310 -12.43 -6.78 -10.20
N ILE A 311 -11.93 -5.76 -10.89
CA ILE A 311 -12.43 -4.38 -10.77
C ILE A 311 -13.14 -3.99 -12.05
N GLU A 312 -14.37 -3.52 -11.90
CA GLU A 312 -15.07 -2.76 -12.92
C GLU A 312 -15.31 -1.34 -12.40
N PHE A 313 -15.01 -0.35 -13.23
CA PHE A 313 -15.31 1.05 -12.95
C PHE A 313 -16.71 1.39 -13.49
N GLU A 314 -17.39 2.34 -12.85
CA GLU A 314 -18.66 2.86 -13.37
C GLU A 314 -18.40 3.51 -14.73
N LYS A 315 -19.18 3.13 -15.75
CA LYS A 315 -19.05 3.73 -17.07
C LYS A 315 -19.48 5.19 -16.99
N ILE A 316 -18.61 6.08 -17.47
CA ILE A 316 -18.88 7.51 -17.53
C ILE A 316 -19.19 7.88 -18.97
N ASP A 317 -20.29 8.61 -19.15
CA ASP A 317 -20.62 9.24 -20.41
C ASP A 317 -19.80 10.53 -20.57
N PHE A 318 -18.76 10.46 -21.40
CA PHE A 318 -17.91 11.59 -21.68
C PHE A 318 -18.66 12.72 -22.38
N GLU A 319 -19.73 12.46 -23.15
CA GLU A 319 -20.47 13.54 -23.81
C GLU A 319 -21.05 14.51 -22.78
N ASN A 320 -21.59 13.99 -21.67
CA ASN A 320 -22.06 14.81 -20.56
C ASN A 320 -20.92 15.58 -19.89
N VAL A 321 -19.76 14.95 -19.71
CA VAL A 321 -18.56 15.60 -19.15
C VAL A 321 -18.10 16.76 -20.04
N TYR A 322 -17.97 16.55 -21.36
CA TYR A 322 -17.65 17.59 -22.34
C TYR A 322 -18.70 18.69 -22.37
N ASN A 323 -19.98 18.36 -22.29
CA ASN A 323 -21.06 19.35 -22.28
C ASN A 323 -21.08 20.23 -21.03
N ILE A 324 -20.50 19.77 -19.93
CA ILE A 324 -20.32 20.54 -18.70
C ILE A 324 -19.06 21.39 -18.78
N LEU A 325 -17.93 20.81 -19.17
CA LEU A 325 -16.63 21.49 -19.14
C LEU A 325 -16.39 22.40 -20.35
N PHE A 326 -16.85 21.95 -21.52
CA PHE A 326 -16.55 22.53 -22.82
C PHE A 326 -17.83 22.63 -23.69
N PRO A 327 -18.87 23.39 -23.27
CA PRO A 327 -20.19 23.37 -23.90
C PRO A 327 -20.19 23.68 -25.41
N LYS A 328 -19.25 24.51 -25.91
CA LYS A 328 -19.13 24.83 -27.34
C LYS A 328 -18.44 23.75 -28.17
N TYR A 329 -17.68 22.86 -27.52
CA TYR A 329 -16.77 21.93 -28.20
C TYR A 329 -17.53 21.04 -29.17
N GLN A 330 -18.57 20.34 -28.71
CA GLN A 330 -19.33 19.40 -29.57
C GLN A 330 -20.01 20.09 -30.76
N GLN A 331 -20.48 21.33 -30.59
CA GLN A 331 -21.22 22.07 -31.61
C GLN A 331 -20.31 22.70 -32.68
N GLU A 332 -19.11 23.10 -32.29
CA GLU A 332 -18.16 23.83 -33.15
C GLU A 332 -17.01 22.95 -33.67
N PHE A 333 -16.82 21.74 -33.12
CA PHE A 333 -15.71 20.84 -33.45
C PHE A 333 -15.50 20.65 -34.96
N TYR A 334 -16.57 20.36 -35.70
CA TYR A 334 -16.50 20.10 -37.15
C TYR A 334 -16.37 21.37 -38.00
N LYS A 335 -16.57 22.56 -37.41
CA LYS A 335 -16.51 23.85 -38.10
C LYS A 335 -15.10 24.46 -38.07
N ILE A 336 -14.23 23.96 -37.20
CA ILE A 336 -12.89 24.51 -36.97
C ILE A 336 -11.83 23.72 -37.73
N ASN A 337 -11.13 24.41 -38.62
CA ASN A 337 -9.94 23.90 -39.29
C ASN A 337 -8.68 24.27 -38.50
N VAL A 338 -7.80 23.29 -38.28
CA VAL A 338 -6.51 23.47 -37.60
C VAL A 338 -5.42 23.53 -38.65
N SER A 339 -4.65 24.62 -38.65
CA SER A 339 -3.49 24.80 -39.52
C SER A 339 -2.21 24.20 -38.92
N ASP A 340 -1.17 24.05 -39.72
CA ASP A 340 0.16 23.64 -39.23
C ASP A 340 0.75 24.65 -38.24
N GLU A 341 0.41 25.94 -38.39
CA GLU A 341 0.83 26.99 -37.46
C GLU A 341 0.17 26.81 -36.08
N ASP A 342 -1.14 26.49 -36.06
CA ASP A 342 -1.88 26.19 -34.83
C ASP A 342 -1.24 25.00 -34.09
N LEU A 343 -0.87 23.94 -34.83
CA LEU A 343 -0.20 22.77 -34.27
C LEU A 343 1.20 23.10 -33.72
N ARG A 344 1.97 23.94 -34.41
CA ARG A 344 3.28 24.40 -33.92
C ARG A 344 3.14 25.23 -32.66
N ARG A 345 2.14 26.11 -32.59
CA ARG A 345 1.85 26.91 -31.38
C ARG A 345 1.50 26.00 -30.21
N LEU A 346 0.60 25.04 -30.39
CA LEU A 346 0.27 24.05 -29.36
C LEU A 346 1.49 23.23 -28.90
N GLN A 347 2.32 22.78 -29.84
CA GLN A 347 3.53 21.99 -29.50
C GLN A 347 4.59 22.81 -28.78
N ASN A 348 4.60 24.12 -28.96
CA ASN A 348 5.49 25.04 -28.27
C ASN A 348 4.96 25.47 -26.90
N MET A 349 3.73 25.12 -26.52
CA MET A 349 3.22 25.37 -25.16
C MET A 349 3.91 24.45 -24.15
N ASP A 350 4.18 24.96 -22.95
CA ASP A 350 4.52 24.15 -21.78
C ASP A 350 3.29 23.75 -20.95
N ASP A 351 3.48 22.92 -19.93
CA ASP A 351 2.40 22.39 -19.09
C ASP A 351 1.67 23.53 -18.33
N SER A 352 2.35 24.60 -17.95
CA SER A 352 1.71 25.74 -17.26
C SER A 352 0.81 26.52 -18.21
N GLU A 353 1.26 26.75 -19.44
CA GLU A 353 0.46 27.41 -20.48
C GLU A 353 -0.80 26.61 -20.82
N ILE A 354 -0.70 25.28 -20.90
CA ILE A 354 -1.85 24.38 -21.13
C ILE A 354 -2.82 24.45 -19.94
N ARG A 355 -2.33 24.39 -18.70
CA ARG A 355 -3.17 24.45 -17.48
C ARG A 355 -3.91 25.78 -17.34
N LYS A 356 -3.22 26.90 -17.57
CA LYS A 356 -3.85 28.24 -17.56
C LYS A 356 -4.90 28.37 -18.65
N SER A 357 -4.63 27.85 -19.85
CA SER A 357 -5.59 27.82 -20.94
C SER A 357 -6.82 26.98 -20.58
N LEU A 358 -6.62 25.81 -19.99
CA LEU A 358 -7.69 24.93 -19.53
C LEU A 358 -8.56 25.61 -18.46
N SER A 359 -7.95 26.24 -17.45
CA SER A 359 -8.65 27.02 -16.42
C SER A 359 -9.51 28.13 -17.04
N LYS A 360 -8.94 28.91 -17.96
CA LYS A 360 -9.67 29.97 -18.69
C LYS A 360 -10.88 29.41 -19.44
N ILE A 361 -10.71 28.31 -20.16
CA ILE A 361 -11.78 27.66 -20.92
C ILE A 361 -12.90 27.19 -19.99
N ILE A 362 -12.57 26.47 -18.92
CA ILE A 362 -13.57 25.90 -18.01
C ILE A 362 -14.36 27.01 -17.29
N LYS A 363 -13.71 28.13 -16.94
CA LYS A 363 -14.38 29.29 -16.33
C LYS A 363 -15.47 29.89 -17.23
N MET A 364 -15.38 29.72 -18.55
CA MET A 364 -16.39 30.20 -19.50
C MET A 364 -17.67 29.35 -19.48
N SER A 365 -17.65 28.15 -18.89
CA SER A 365 -18.85 27.33 -18.74
C SER A 365 -19.77 27.88 -17.64
N ASP A 366 -21.04 28.04 -17.96
CA ASP A 366 -22.13 28.42 -17.06
C ASP A 366 -22.57 27.25 -16.15
N LYS A 367 -22.25 26.01 -16.53
CA LYS A 367 -22.58 24.80 -15.76
C LYS A 367 -21.61 24.54 -14.60
N ILE A 368 -20.49 25.26 -14.54
CA ILE A 368 -19.52 25.15 -13.45
C ILE A 368 -19.88 26.15 -12.34
N PRO A 369 -20.11 25.69 -11.09
CA PRO A 369 -20.41 26.59 -9.98
C PRO A 369 -19.28 27.57 -9.68
N GLU A 370 -19.62 28.78 -9.21
CA GLU A 370 -18.64 29.84 -8.94
C GLU A 370 -17.58 29.44 -7.91
N TYR A 371 -17.96 28.70 -6.86
CA TYR A 371 -17.01 28.20 -5.86
C TYR A 371 -15.98 27.21 -6.45
N VAL A 372 -16.31 26.52 -7.54
CA VAL A 372 -15.37 25.66 -8.28
C VAL A 372 -14.46 26.55 -9.14
N LYS A 373 -15.03 27.54 -9.84
CA LYS A 373 -14.25 28.49 -10.66
C LYS A 373 -13.17 29.22 -9.89
N GLN A 374 -13.47 29.61 -8.64
CA GLN A 374 -12.51 30.27 -7.74
C GLN A 374 -11.29 29.40 -7.42
N LYS A 375 -11.44 28.06 -7.43
CA LYS A 375 -10.34 27.13 -7.17
C LYS A 375 -9.46 26.87 -8.39
N LEU A 376 -9.93 27.17 -9.61
CA LEU A 376 -9.21 26.84 -10.85
C LEU A 376 -7.93 27.65 -11.05
N ASP A 377 -7.81 28.85 -10.45
CA ASP A 377 -6.56 29.61 -10.50
C ASP A 377 -5.48 28.91 -9.68
N THR A 378 -5.80 28.57 -8.43
CA THR A 378 -4.92 27.79 -7.55
C THR A 378 -4.52 26.46 -8.19
N GLU A 379 -5.46 25.77 -8.82
CA GLU A 379 -5.19 24.50 -9.49
C GLU A 379 -4.27 24.67 -10.70
N SER A 380 -4.43 25.75 -11.48
CA SER A 380 -3.57 26.02 -12.64
C SER A 380 -2.12 26.37 -12.29
N GLU A 381 -1.88 26.80 -11.05
CA GLU A 381 -0.58 27.21 -10.52
C GLU A 381 0.06 26.15 -9.62
N LYS A 382 -0.59 25.00 -9.45
CA LYS A 382 -0.14 23.90 -8.60
C LYS A 382 1.27 23.43 -8.99
N PRO A 383 2.17 23.20 -8.01
CA PRO A 383 3.53 22.77 -8.29
C PRO A 383 3.58 21.30 -8.70
N HIS A 384 4.40 20.99 -9.72
CA HIS A 384 4.67 19.62 -10.15
C HIS A 384 5.47 18.88 -9.07
N THR A 385 4.79 18.02 -8.32
CA THR A 385 5.39 17.20 -7.27
C THR A 385 4.99 15.75 -7.42
N SER A 386 5.77 14.82 -6.88
CA SER A 386 5.42 13.40 -6.87
C SER A 386 4.08 13.11 -6.17
N ALA A 387 3.67 14.00 -5.26
CA ALA A 387 2.40 13.91 -4.52
C ALA A 387 1.17 14.33 -5.34
N GLU A 388 1.36 14.95 -6.51
CA GLU A 388 0.27 15.41 -7.38
C GLU A 388 -0.51 14.22 -7.99
N ILE A 389 -1.84 14.21 -7.85
CA ILE A 389 -2.69 13.13 -8.38
C ILE A 389 -2.78 13.23 -9.90
N SER A 390 -2.99 14.44 -10.41
CA SER A 390 -3.01 14.80 -11.83
C SER A 390 -2.56 16.27 -11.99
N ASP A 391 -2.12 16.65 -13.20
CA ASP A 391 -1.64 18.02 -13.46
C ASP A 391 -2.72 19.10 -13.28
N PHE A 392 -4.00 18.72 -13.41
CA PHE A 392 -5.14 19.60 -13.16
C PHE A 392 -6.38 18.77 -12.78
N GLU A 393 -7.06 19.13 -11.70
CA GLU A 393 -8.28 18.45 -11.24
C GLU A 393 -9.48 19.41 -11.08
N ILE A 394 -10.69 18.92 -11.37
CA ILE A 394 -11.93 19.65 -11.11
C ILE A 394 -13.05 18.72 -10.65
N GLU A 395 -13.81 19.16 -9.66
CA GLU A 395 -15.04 18.49 -9.25
C GLU A 395 -16.24 19.03 -10.05
N ILE A 396 -16.97 18.14 -10.73
CA ILE A 396 -18.24 18.46 -11.39
C ILE A 396 -19.38 17.63 -10.80
N LYS A 397 -20.62 18.03 -11.07
CA LYS A 397 -21.81 17.27 -10.69
C LYS A 397 -22.47 16.65 -11.91
N ILE A 398 -22.67 15.33 -11.87
CA ILE A 398 -23.47 14.59 -12.85
C ILE A 398 -24.54 13.83 -12.08
N ASN A 399 -25.82 14.08 -12.39
CA ASN A 399 -26.97 13.45 -11.71
C ASN A 399 -26.91 13.56 -10.17
N ASN A 400 -26.55 14.74 -9.65
CA ASN A 400 -26.33 15.03 -8.22
C ASN A 400 -25.20 14.23 -7.54
N LYS A 401 -24.41 13.44 -8.27
CA LYS A 401 -23.18 12.82 -7.77
C LYS A 401 -21.99 13.71 -8.13
N SER A 402 -21.07 13.86 -7.18
CA SER A 402 -19.78 14.49 -7.43
C SER A 402 -18.89 13.55 -8.24
N LEU A 403 -18.23 14.09 -9.26
CA LEU A 403 -17.26 13.39 -10.09
C LEU A 403 -16.00 14.24 -10.21
N TYR A 404 -14.84 13.66 -9.90
CA TYR A 404 -13.56 14.31 -10.16
C TYR A 404 -13.12 14.07 -11.60
N VAL A 405 -12.95 15.13 -12.38
CA VAL A 405 -12.35 15.07 -13.71
C VAL A 405 -10.88 15.49 -13.60
N CYS A 406 -9.99 14.57 -13.96
CA CYS A 406 -8.55 14.75 -13.88
C CYS A 406 -7.97 14.89 -15.28
N PHE A 407 -7.02 15.81 -15.45
CA PHE A 407 -6.35 16.07 -16.71
C PHE A 407 -4.85 15.87 -16.57
N PRO A 408 -4.35 14.64 -16.76
CA PRO A 408 -2.93 14.42 -16.96
C PRO A 408 -2.52 15.10 -18.28
N ILE A 409 -1.47 15.90 -18.23
CA ILE A 409 -1.02 16.77 -19.33
C ILE A 409 0.38 16.33 -19.78
N LYS A 410 0.55 16.25 -21.11
CA LYS A 410 1.87 16.16 -21.73
C LYS A 410 2.05 17.22 -22.80
N SER A 411 2.80 18.28 -22.46
CA SER A 411 3.16 19.32 -23.40
C SER A 411 4.08 18.83 -24.53
N GLY A 412 4.09 19.57 -25.63
CA GLY A 412 4.95 19.28 -26.77
C GLY A 412 6.44 19.46 -26.45
N ARG A 413 6.76 20.34 -25.50
CA ARG A 413 8.12 20.56 -24.98
C ARG A 413 8.63 19.39 -24.13
N GLU A 414 7.77 18.73 -23.35
CA GLU A 414 8.15 17.57 -22.53
C GLU A 414 8.47 16.35 -23.41
N ILE A 415 7.66 16.14 -24.45
CA ILE A 415 7.78 14.97 -25.32
C ILE A 415 8.86 15.22 -26.38
N ARG A 416 10.04 14.64 -26.22
CA ARG A 416 11.11 14.75 -27.25
C ARG A 416 10.81 13.97 -28.54
N SER A 417 10.06 12.88 -28.43
CA SER A 417 9.66 12.04 -29.57
C SER A 417 8.56 12.67 -30.41
N ARG A 418 8.26 12.06 -31.57
CA ARG A 418 7.13 12.46 -32.43
C ARG A 418 5.77 12.11 -31.80
N THR A 419 5.74 11.09 -30.95
CA THR A 419 4.53 10.57 -30.31
C THR A 419 4.74 10.34 -28.81
N VAL A 420 3.64 10.30 -28.05
CA VAL A 420 3.64 9.99 -26.61
C VAL A 420 3.87 8.50 -26.39
N SER A 421 4.86 8.17 -25.56
CA SER A 421 5.21 6.79 -25.22
C SER A 421 4.17 6.13 -24.30
N GLU A 422 4.05 4.80 -24.37
CA GLU A 422 3.24 4.01 -23.43
C GLU A 422 3.69 4.18 -21.98
N ASN A 423 4.94 4.59 -21.72
CA ASN A 423 5.47 4.82 -20.38
C ASN A 423 4.66 5.83 -19.56
N TYR A 424 3.86 6.68 -20.21
CA TYR A 424 2.99 7.65 -19.54
C TYR A 424 1.65 7.07 -19.06
N ILE A 425 1.36 5.79 -19.33
CA ILE A 425 0.11 5.15 -18.92
C ILE A 425 -0.13 5.25 -17.41
N TYR A 426 0.94 5.15 -16.60
CA TYR A 426 0.87 5.28 -15.15
C TYR A 426 0.32 6.65 -14.70
N GLN A 427 0.71 7.74 -15.38
CA GLN A 427 0.21 9.07 -15.05
C GLN A 427 -1.26 9.23 -15.46
N ILE A 428 -1.67 8.58 -16.56
CA ILE A 428 -3.07 8.56 -17.00
C ILE A 428 -3.95 7.81 -16.00
N THR A 429 -3.43 6.75 -15.38
CA THR A 429 -4.22 5.89 -14.49
C THR A 429 -4.07 6.20 -13.01
N LYS A 430 -3.08 7.00 -12.61
CA LYS A 430 -2.86 7.44 -11.22
C LYS A 430 -4.13 8.00 -10.55
N PRO A 431 -4.98 8.81 -11.20
CA PRO A 431 -6.20 9.34 -10.57
C PRO A 431 -7.13 8.26 -9.98
N PHE A 432 -7.20 7.08 -10.61
CA PHE A 432 -8.05 5.98 -10.16
C PHE A 432 -7.60 5.34 -8.83
N ILE A 433 -6.39 5.65 -8.36
CA ILE A 433 -5.90 5.25 -7.03
C ILE A 433 -6.57 6.10 -5.94
N HIS A 434 -6.74 7.40 -6.22
CA HIS A 434 -7.10 8.40 -5.22
C HIS A 434 -8.59 8.73 -5.19
N TYR A 435 -9.26 8.61 -6.34
CA TYR A 435 -10.67 8.94 -6.46
C TYR A 435 -11.50 7.70 -6.80
N LYS A 436 -12.55 7.48 -6.00
CA LYS A 436 -13.53 6.42 -6.24
C LYS A 436 -14.35 6.68 -7.50
N ASP A 437 -14.83 7.92 -7.63
CA ASP A 437 -15.65 8.40 -8.74
C ASP A 437 -14.83 9.46 -9.50
N CYS A 438 -14.13 9.03 -10.55
CA CYS A 438 -13.35 9.92 -11.40
C CYS A 438 -13.40 9.57 -12.87
N ALA A 439 -13.18 10.60 -13.70
CA ALA A 439 -12.94 10.49 -15.13
C ALA A 439 -11.58 11.11 -15.47
N VAL A 440 -10.90 10.57 -16.47
CA VAL A 440 -9.63 11.10 -16.95
C VAL A 440 -9.79 11.60 -18.38
N ILE A 441 -9.39 12.84 -18.64
CA ILE A 441 -9.23 13.38 -20.00
C ILE A 441 -7.75 13.65 -20.20
N PHE A 442 -7.05 12.74 -20.88
CA PHE A 442 -5.62 12.90 -21.15
C PHE A 442 -5.40 13.96 -22.23
N LEU A 443 -4.63 15.00 -21.89
CA LEU A 443 -4.33 16.10 -22.80
C LEU A 443 -2.89 16.00 -23.30
N THR A 444 -2.71 15.99 -24.61
CA THR A 444 -1.35 15.99 -25.19
C THR A 444 -1.25 16.79 -26.47
N ALA A 445 -0.20 17.61 -26.56
CA ALA A 445 0.09 18.38 -27.77
C ALA A 445 0.54 17.52 -28.96
N LYS A 446 0.99 16.28 -28.70
CA LYS A 446 1.41 15.31 -29.73
C LYS A 446 0.51 14.08 -29.74
N LYS A 447 0.48 13.37 -30.87
CA LYS A 447 -0.27 12.12 -31.01
C LYS A 447 0.28 11.05 -30.07
N CYS A 448 -0.59 10.25 -29.47
CA CYS A 448 -0.26 9.05 -28.75
C CYS A 448 0.37 8.01 -29.69
N SER A 449 1.37 7.27 -29.20
CA SER A 449 1.87 6.10 -29.92
C SER A 449 0.76 5.04 -30.04
N LEU A 450 0.89 4.15 -31.04
CA LEU A 450 -0.03 3.02 -31.20
C LEU A 450 -0.09 2.15 -29.94
N ASN A 451 1.06 1.92 -29.30
CA ASN A 451 1.14 1.15 -28.07
C ASN A 451 0.37 1.81 -26.92
N LEU A 452 0.52 3.13 -26.72
CA LEU A 452 -0.24 3.86 -25.71
C LEU A 452 -1.74 3.82 -25.98
N ARG A 453 -2.17 4.04 -27.23
CA ARG A 453 -3.61 3.95 -27.60
C ARG A 453 -4.17 2.55 -27.36
N ASN A 454 -3.43 1.51 -27.74
CA ASN A 454 -3.84 0.12 -27.51
C ASN A 454 -3.94 -0.19 -26.01
N ALA A 455 -3.02 0.32 -25.20
CA ALA A 455 -3.08 0.18 -23.74
C ALA A 455 -4.33 0.88 -23.16
N ILE A 456 -4.59 2.14 -23.55
CA ILE A 456 -5.79 2.88 -23.12
C ILE A 456 -7.06 2.13 -23.53
N ASN A 457 -7.18 1.71 -24.80
CA ASN A 457 -8.36 0.99 -25.29
C ASN A 457 -8.55 -0.34 -24.57
N LYS A 458 -7.48 -1.10 -24.35
CA LYS A 458 -7.52 -2.33 -23.54
C LYS A 458 -8.10 -2.06 -22.16
N TYR A 459 -7.70 -0.98 -21.49
CA TYR A 459 -8.20 -0.64 -20.16
C TYR A 459 -9.66 -0.15 -20.18
N LYS A 460 -10.05 0.65 -21.19
CA LYS A 460 -11.44 1.07 -21.41
C LYS A 460 -12.36 -0.12 -21.66
N GLU A 461 -11.98 -1.04 -22.54
CA GLU A 461 -12.83 -2.17 -22.95
C GLU A 461 -12.91 -3.25 -21.88
N ARG A 462 -11.79 -3.62 -21.26
CA ARG A 462 -11.75 -4.73 -20.31
C ARG A 462 -12.27 -4.37 -18.92
N PHE A 463 -12.02 -3.14 -18.47
CA PHE A 463 -12.28 -2.74 -17.07
C PHE A 463 -13.22 -1.53 -16.95
N SER A 464 -13.73 -1.03 -18.09
CA SER A 464 -14.58 0.17 -18.13
C SER A 464 -13.92 1.42 -17.56
N LEU A 465 -12.58 1.54 -17.63
CA LEU A 465 -11.90 2.75 -17.14
C LEU A 465 -12.39 3.98 -17.91
N PRO A 466 -12.90 5.02 -17.21
CA PRO A 466 -13.39 6.22 -17.85
C PRO A 466 -12.21 7.12 -18.21
N ILE A 467 -11.57 6.81 -19.35
CA ILE A 467 -10.48 7.57 -19.94
C ILE A 467 -10.91 8.06 -21.32
N ASP A 468 -10.71 9.34 -21.58
CA ASP A 468 -10.76 9.92 -22.92
C ASP A 468 -9.49 10.70 -23.24
N VAL A 469 -9.25 10.97 -24.52
CA VAL A 469 -7.98 11.55 -24.99
C VAL A 469 -8.23 12.71 -25.95
N LEU A 470 -7.72 13.89 -25.61
CA LEU A 470 -7.59 15.03 -26.51
C LEU A 470 -6.13 15.17 -26.92
N GLU A 471 -5.82 14.69 -28.13
CA GLU A 471 -4.46 14.70 -28.67
C GLU A 471 -4.34 15.56 -29.93
N ALA A 472 -3.21 16.25 -30.06
CA ALA A 472 -2.79 17.01 -31.24
C ALA A 472 -3.92 17.88 -31.83
N GLU A 473 -4.47 17.50 -32.98
CA GLU A 473 -5.50 18.27 -33.69
C GLU A 473 -6.78 18.48 -32.86
N ASN A 474 -7.20 17.48 -32.07
CA ASN A 474 -8.42 17.61 -31.26
C ASN A 474 -8.24 18.62 -30.11
N LEU A 475 -7.06 18.61 -29.49
CA LEU A 475 -6.70 19.59 -28.47
C LEU A 475 -6.55 21.00 -29.08
N ALA A 476 -5.96 21.09 -30.28
CA ALA A 476 -5.85 22.36 -31.00
C ALA A 476 -7.23 22.92 -31.38
N LYS A 477 -8.17 22.07 -31.82
CA LYS A 477 -9.57 22.46 -32.06
C LYS A 477 -10.22 23.01 -30.80
N LEU A 478 -10.08 22.31 -29.66
CA LEU A 478 -10.60 22.80 -28.39
C LEU A 478 -10.06 24.20 -28.08
N PHE A 479 -8.74 24.39 -28.13
CA PHE A 479 -8.12 25.67 -27.79
C PHE A 479 -8.52 26.78 -28.76
N LYS A 480 -8.67 26.47 -30.05
CA LYS A 480 -9.10 27.43 -31.08
C LYS A 480 -10.56 27.86 -30.92
N ILE A 481 -11.47 26.94 -30.59
CA ILE A 481 -12.89 27.25 -30.29
C ILE A 481 -13.02 28.31 -29.19
N TYR A 482 -12.12 28.27 -28.22
CA TYR A 482 -12.11 29.20 -27.09
C TYR A 482 -11.08 30.33 -27.22
N GLY A 483 -10.53 30.56 -28.42
CA GLY A 483 -9.65 31.69 -28.73
C GLY A 483 -8.31 31.69 -27.98
N VAL A 484 -7.77 30.51 -27.68
CA VAL A 484 -6.43 30.33 -27.08
C VAL A 484 -5.35 30.23 -28.18
N LEU A 485 -5.68 29.57 -29.30
CA LEU A 485 -4.84 29.47 -30.50
C LEU A 485 -5.32 30.42 -31.58
#